data_AF-A0A356K3J3-F1
#
_entry.id   AF-A0A356K3J3-F1
#
_cell.length_a   1.000
_cell.length_b   1.000
_cell.length_c   1.000
_cell.angle_alpha   90.00
_cell.angle_beta   90.00
_cell.angle_gamma   90.00
#
_symmetry.space_group_name_H-M   'P 1'
#
loop_
_entity.id
_entity.type
_entity.pdbx_description
1 polymer ?
#
loop_
_entity_poly.entity_id
_entity_poly.type
_entity_poly.pdbx_seq_one_letter_code
_entity_poly.pdbx_strand_id
1 'polypeptide(L)'
;WKQEDLFNVANTIANQMNFDITNNNVINTVTTFKGTYAGRLSVTKDIDTIKTISNPSTLNSSVYNYETKKYTKIYDYDKIKSLDKYDIYLSGASSIIDIVNPTSNSNKELIVFRDSYGSSLIPLLIEGYKKITVVDIRYVSSRILNNYIKFNNQDVLFMYSILTINNSFSMR
;
A
#
# COMPACT_ATOMS: atom_id res chain seq x y z
N TRP A 1 -7.28 -0.10 9.29
CA TRP A 1 -6.74 -1.33 9.91
C TRP A 1 -5.27 -1.14 10.24
N LYS A 2 -4.70 -1.97 11.13
CA LYS A 2 -3.31 -1.86 11.59
C LYS A 2 -2.44 -2.84 10.82
N GLN A 3 -1.28 -2.40 10.32
CA GLN A 3 -0.44 -3.24 9.45
C GLN A 3 0.00 -4.54 10.12
N GLU A 4 0.32 -4.50 11.41
CA GLU A 4 0.78 -5.66 12.17
C GLU A 4 -0.26 -6.78 12.28
N ASP A 5 -1.55 -6.47 12.09
CA ASP A 5 -2.64 -7.44 12.19
C ASP A 5 -2.95 -8.08 10.82
N LEU A 6 -2.25 -7.70 9.75
CA LEU A 6 -2.58 -8.10 8.37
C LEU A 6 -1.80 -9.30 7.85
N PHE A 7 -0.89 -9.90 8.63
CA PHE A 7 -0.08 -11.02 8.15
C PHE A 7 -0.93 -12.22 7.70
N ASN A 8 -2.04 -12.53 8.37
CA ASN A 8 -2.94 -13.60 7.92
C ASN A 8 -3.57 -13.31 6.55
N VAL A 9 -3.92 -12.04 6.30
CA VAL A 9 -4.45 -11.60 5.00
C VAL A 9 -3.35 -11.67 3.94
N ALA A 10 -2.17 -11.15 4.25
CA ALA A 10 -1.01 -11.16 3.35
C ALA A 10 -0.60 -12.60 2.98
N ASN A 11 -0.53 -13.51 3.96
CA ASN A 11 -0.23 -14.92 3.73
C ASN A 11 -1.31 -15.63 2.89
N THR A 12 -2.59 -15.29 3.11
CA THR A 12 -3.67 -15.83 2.28
C THR A 12 -3.50 -15.42 0.82
N ILE A 13 -3.20 -14.14 0.57
CA ILE A 13 -2.91 -13.62 -0.78
C ILE A 13 -1.67 -14.31 -1.35
N ALA A 14 -0.58 -14.39 -0.58
CA ALA A 14 0.68 -14.98 -1.01
C ALA A 14 0.52 -16.44 -1.47
N ASN A 15 -0.20 -17.24 -0.68
CA ASN A 15 -0.53 -18.62 -1.01
C ASN A 15 -1.33 -18.74 -2.31
N GLN A 16 -2.33 -17.88 -2.54
CA GLN A 16 -3.12 -17.90 -3.78
C GLN A 16 -2.33 -17.42 -5.01
N MET A 17 -1.34 -16.56 -4.79
CA MET A 17 -0.50 -15.98 -5.84
C MET A 17 0.84 -16.73 -6.02
N ASN A 18 1.01 -17.85 -5.31
CA ASN A 18 2.16 -18.74 -5.40
C ASN A 18 3.50 -18.02 -5.13
N PHE A 19 3.59 -17.39 -3.96
CA PHE A 19 4.83 -16.89 -3.36
C PHE A 19 4.76 -16.97 -1.83
N ASP A 20 5.91 -16.88 -1.16
CA ASP A 20 6.00 -16.92 0.30
C ASP A 20 6.39 -15.56 0.89
N ILE A 21 5.92 -15.27 2.10
CA ILE A 21 6.37 -14.14 2.92
C ILE A 21 7.27 -14.70 4.03
N THR A 22 8.51 -14.24 4.10
CA THR A 22 9.46 -14.76 5.10
C THR A 22 9.20 -14.18 6.49
N ASN A 23 9.60 -14.92 7.53
CA ASN A 23 9.37 -14.56 8.94
C ASN A 23 10.33 -13.47 9.48
N ASN A 24 11.07 -12.77 8.62
CA ASN A 24 12.07 -11.75 9.02
C ASN A 24 11.45 -10.37 9.27
N ASN A 25 10.23 -10.33 9.80
CA ASN A 25 9.44 -9.12 9.97
C ASN A 25 9.64 -8.51 11.35
N VAL A 26 10.16 -7.27 11.40
CA VAL A 26 10.31 -6.49 12.64
C VAL A 26 9.22 -5.42 12.70
N ILE A 27 8.41 -5.45 13.76
CA ILE A 27 7.35 -4.46 14.03
C ILE A 27 7.99 -3.23 14.70
N ASN A 28 7.83 -2.06 14.10
CA ASN A 28 8.37 -0.80 14.61
C ASN A 28 7.23 0.11 15.03
N THR A 29 7.23 0.57 16.28
CA THR A 29 6.26 1.57 16.76
C THR A 29 6.70 2.96 16.31
N VAL A 30 5.83 3.68 15.60
CA VAL A 30 6.20 4.94 14.93
C VAL A 30 5.65 6.16 15.66
N THR A 31 4.33 6.24 15.82
CA THR A 31 3.68 7.43 16.39
C THR A 31 2.26 7.10 16.85
N THR A 32 1.66 7.99 17.63
CA THR A 32 0.24 7.94 17.98
C THR A 32 -0.61 8.62 16.91
N PHE A 33 -1.80 8.10 16.68
CA PHE A 33 -2.73 8.58 15.67
C PHE A 33 -4.17 8.55 16.19
N LYS A 34 -4.78 9.73 16.23
CA LYS A 34 -6.23 9.85 16.34
C LYS A 34 -6.77 9.67 14.94
N GLY A 35 -7.30 8.49 14.65
CA GLY A 35 -7.79 8.12 13.31
C GLY A 35 -8.76 9.15 12.73
N THR A 36 -8.96 9.13 11.42
CA THR A 36 -9.79 10.11 10.69
C THR A 36 -11.26 10.16 11.17
N TYR A 37 -11.75 9.11 11.82
CA TYR A 37 -13.08 9.07 12.44
C TYR A 37 -13.19 9.80 13.78
N ALA A 38 -12.08 10.09 14.47
CA ALA A 38 -12.11 10.75 15.78
C ALA A 38 -12.83 12.12 15.73
N GLY A 39 -12.57 12.89 14.66
CA GLY A 39 -13.25 14.16 14.42
C GLY A 39 -14.72 14.04 14.02
N ARG A 40 -15.15 12.88 13.51
CA ARG A 40 -16.54 12.62 13.08
C ARG A 40 -17.43 12.10 14.20
N LEU A 41 -16.84 11.35 15.14
CA LEU A 41 -17.54 10.68 16.23
C LEU A 41 -17.39 11.41 17.57
N SER A 42 -16.76 12.59 17.60
CA SER A 42 -16.40 13.32 18.82
C SER A 42 -15.63 12.46 19.84
N VAL A 43 -14.91 11.44 19.36
CA VAL A 43 -14.13 10.53 20.20
C VAL A 43 -12.81 11.21 20.52
N THR A 44 -12.63 11.59 21.78
CA THR A 44 -11.46 12.35 22.23
C THR A 44 -10.42 11.51 22.95
N LYS A 45 -10.79 10.30 23.40
CA LYS A 45 -9.99 9.46 24.31
C LYS A 45 -9.27 8.30 23.64
N ASP A 46 -9.80 7.73 22.56
CA ASP A 46 -9.17 6.59 21.90
C ASP A 46 -8.07 7.06 20.95
N ILE A 47 -6.85 6.64 21.23
CA ILE A 47 -5.65 6.96 20.45
C ILE A 47 -5.03 5.64 20.02
N ASP A 48 -4.92 5.45 18.71
CA ASP A 48 -4.21 4.32 18.13
C ASP A 48 -2.72 4.62 18.00
N THR A 49 -1.96 3.56 17.71
CA THR A 49 -0.54 3.64 17.37
C THR A 49 -0.36 3.18 15.93
N ILE A 50 0.43 3.92 15.16
CA ILE A 50 0.90 3.48 13.84
C ILE A 50 2.18 2.68 14.02
N LYS A 51 2.21 1.50 13.40
CA LYS A 51 3.40 0.64 13.35
C LYS A 51 3.75 0.25 11.92
N THR A 52 5.04 0.07 11.64
CA THR A 52 5.53 -0.35 10.33
C THR A 52 6.29 -1.66 10.39
N ILE A 53 6.29 -2.43 9.31
CA ILE A 53 7.01 -3.69 9.20
C ILE A 53 8.32 -3.51 8.41
N SER A 54 9.44 -3.69 9.09
CA SER A 54 10.78 -3.66 8.47
C SER A 54 11.27 -5.08 8.21
N ASN A 55 11.69 -5.33 6.97
CA ASN A 55 12.35 -6.55 6.51
C ASN A 55 13.24 -6.18 5.29
N PRO A 56 14.08 -7.10 4.75
CA PRO A 56 14.93 -6.78 3.60
C PRO A 56 14.15 -6.22 2.40
N SER A 57 12.95 -6.73 2.13
CA SER A 57 12.11 -6.28 1.02
C SER A 57 11.64 -4.83 1.22
N THR A 58 11.12 -4.46 2.39
CA THR A 58 10.64 -3.08 2.65
C THR A 58 11.77 -2.08 2.80
N LEU A 59 12.94 -2.49 3.30
CA LEU A 59 14.10 -1.61 3.50
C LEU A 59 14.84 -1.28 2.19
N ASN A 60 14.97 -2.27 1.29
CA ASN A 60 15.71 -2.12 0.04
C ASN A 60 14.85 -1.61 -1.13
N SER A 61 13.52 -1.56 -0.97
CA SER A 61 12.62 -1.08 -2.02
C SER A 61 12.51 0.44 -2.07
N SER A 62 12.11 0.95 -3.22
CA SER A 62 11.82 2.36 -3.45
C SER A 62 10.46 2.53 -4.11
N VAL A 63 9.83 3.68 -3.90
CA VAL A 63 8.54 4.04 -4.50
C VAL A 63 8.76 5.20 -5.47
N TYR A 64 8.39 5.05 -6.73
CA TYR A 64 8.33 6.15 -7.69
C TYR A 64 6.89 6.64 -7.80
N ASN A 65 6.68 7.94 -7.56
CA ASN A 65 5.37 8.56 -7.69
C ASN A 65 5.28 9.35 -9.00
N TYR A 66 4.30 8.98 -9.85
CA TYR A 66 4.15 9.56 -11.19
C TYR A 66 3.63 11.00 -11.20
N GLU A 67 2.88 11.41 -10.18
CA GLU A 67 2.36 12.77 -10.05
C GLU A 67 3.46 13.76 -9.67
N THR A 68 4.27 13.39 -8.67
CA THR A 68 5.33 14.23 -8.12
C THR A 68 6.66 14.06 -8.83
N LYS A 69 6.81 13.00 -9.63
CA LYS A 69 8.05 12.57 -10.31
C LYS A 69 9.22 12.37 -9.34
N LYS A 70 8.94 11.88 -8.13
CA LYS A 70 9.93 11.70 -7.07
C LYS A 70 9.98 10.26 -6.58
N TYR A 71 11.16 9.88 -6.11
CA TYR A 71 11.35 8.65 -5.36
C TYR A 71 11.14 8.90 -3.87
N THR A 72 10.41 8.00 -3.21
CA THR A 72 10.23 7.95 -1.76
C THR A 72 10.53 6.55 -1.24
N LYS A 73 10.48 6.38 0.09
CA LYS A 73 10.57 5.08 0.75
C LYS A 73 9.18 4.45 0.86
N ILE A 74 9.13 3.15 1.16
CA ILE A 74 7.88 2.44 1.44
C ILE A 74 7.11 3.09 2.59
N TYR A 75 7.84 3.52 3.61
CA TYR A 75 7.31 4.29 4.73
C TYR A 75 7.89 5.71 4.73
N ASP A 76 7.02 6.70 4.63
CA ASP A 76 7.36 8.12 4.60
C ASP A 76 7.20 8.71 6.00
N TYR A 77 8.28 8.67 6.79
CA TYR A 77 8.25 9.12 8.18
C TYR A 77 8.09 10.64 8.36
N ASP A 78 8.26 11.43 7.29
CA ASP A 78 7.95 12.87 7.37
C ASP A 78 6.44 13.10 7.59
N LYS A 79 5.60 12.12 7.23
CA LYS A 79 4.15 12.11 7.48
C LYS A 79 3.77 11.93 8.95
N ILE A 80 4.72 11.75 9.87
CA ILE A 80 4.42 11.88 11.31
C ILE A 80 3.85 13.27 11.64
N LYS A 81 4.21 14.29 10.84
CA LYS A 81 3.77 15.68 11.00
C LYS A 81 2.48 16.01 10.24
N SER A 82 1.93 15.08 9.44
CA SER A 82 0.69 15.34 8.69
C SER A 82 -0.54 15.22 9.59
N LEU A 83 -1.66 15.78 9.11
CA LEU A 83 -2.95 15.63 9.75
C LEU A 83 -3.41 14.17 9.72
N ASP A 84 -3.28 13.53 8.55
CA ASP A 84 -3.51 12.10 8.40
C ASP A 84 -2.17 11.36 8.44
N LYS A 85 -1.82 10.84 9.62
CA LYS A 85 -0.56 10.10 9.80
C LYS A 85 -0.60 8.73 9.15
N TYR A 86 -1.76 8.25 8.70
CA TYR A 86 -1.84 7.01 7.93
C TYR A 86 -1.09 7.14 6.59
N ASP A 87 -0.86 8.36 6.11
CA ASP A 87 -0.01 8.66 4.94
C ASP A 87 1.45 8.19 5.08
N ILE A 88 1.90 7.79 6.28
CA ILE A 88 3.19 7.11 6.46
C ILE A 88 3.31 5.93 5.49
N TYR A 89 2.22 5.20 5.25
CA TYR A 89 2.23 4.09 4.29
C TYR A 89 2.14 4.62 2.85
N LEU A 90 3.18 4.37 2.05
CA LEU A 90 3.25 4.72 0.63
C LEU A 90 2.99 6.21 0.32
N SER A 91 3.31 7.10 1.27
CA SER A 91 3.12 8.56 1.17
C SER A 91 1.66 9.01 0.99
N GLY A 92 0.68 8.15 1.28
CA GLY A 92 -0.75 8.48 1.26
C GLY A 92 -1.43 8.26 -0.09
N ALA A 93 -2.43 9.09 -0.39
CA ALA A 93 -3.20 8.98 -1.63
C ALA A 93 -2.36 9.42 -2.84
N SER A 94 -2.00 8.46 -3.68
CA SER A 94 -1.40 8.70 -5.01
C SER A 94 -2.18 7.90 -6.06
N SER A 95 -2.36 8.48 -7.24
CA SER A 95 -3.06 7.85 -8.37
C SER A 95 -2.32 6.64 -8.92
N ILE A 96 -1.02 6.82 -9.24
CA ILE A 96 -0.16 5.74 -9.74
C ILE A 96 1.21 5.87 -9.08
N ILE A 97 1.68 4.77 -8.51
CA ILE A 97 3.05 4.62 -8.01
C ILE A 97 3.63 3.28 -8.45
N ASP A 98 4.95 3.23 -8.59
CA ASP A 98 5.69 1.99 -8.79
C ASP A 98 6.53 1.70 -7.55
N ILE A 99 6.42 0.48 -7.02
CA ILE A 99 7.29 -0.04 -5.98
C ILE A 99 8.29 -0.99 -6.64
N VAL A 100 9.59 -0.75 -6.47
CA VAL A 100 10.64 -1.60 -7.04
C VAL A 100 11.44 -2.24 -5.91
N ASN A 101 11.49 -3.58 -5.90
CA ASN A 101 12.30 -4.38 -5.00
C ASN A 101 13.53 -4.91 -5.75
N PRO A 102 14.68 -4.21 -5.71
CA PRO A 102 15.86 -4.63 -6.46
C PRO A 102 16.40 -5.97 -5.97
N THR A 103 16.13 -6.33 -4.71
CA THR A 103 16.61 -7.56 -4.05
C THR A 103 15.67 -8.75 -4.21
N SER A 104 14.52 -8.62 -4.88
CA SER A 104 13.64 -9.76 -5.11
C SER A 104 14.30 -10.81 -6.02
N ASN A 105 14.17 -12.07 -5.64
CA ASN A 105 14.55 -13.24 -6.45
C ASN A 105 13.46 -13.60 -7.49
N SER A 106 12.29 -12.97 -7.40
CA SER A 106 11.19 -13.13 -8.34
C SER A 106 11.39 -12.20 -9.55
N ASN A 107 10.98 -12.66 -10.72
CA ASN A 107 10.80 -11.81 -11.91
C ASN A 107 9.33 -11.42 -12.12
N LYS A 108 8.44 -11.78 -11.18
CA LYS A 108 7.02 -11.42 -11.28
C LYS A 108 6.83 -9.93 -11.05
N GLU A 109 5.85 -9.38 -11.75
CA GLU A 109 5.31 -8.05 -11.50
C GLU A 109 3.84 -8.16 -11.09
N LEU A 110 3.39 -7.22 -10.25
CA LEU A 110 2.03 -7.15 -9.76
C LEU A 110 1.42 -5.79 -10.07
N ILE A 111 0.18 -5.78 -10.56
CA ILE A 111 -0.64 -4.58 -10.65
C ILE A 111 -1.72 -4.63 -9.57
N VAL A 112 -1.73 -3.65 -8.68
CA VAL A 112 -2.70 -3.55 -7.59
C VAL A 112 -3.64 -2.39 -7.83
N PHE A 113 -4.93 -2.68 -8.00
CA PHE A 113 -5.99 -1.69 -7.96
C PHE A 113 -6.49 -1.57 -6.53
N ARG A 114 -6.40 -0.39 -5.92
CA ARG A 114 -6.63 -0.24 -4.46
C ARG A 114 -7.50 0.96 -4.08
N ASP A 115 -8.04 0.90 -2.86
CA ASP A 115 -8.39 2.09 -2.07
C ASP A 115 -7.38 2.33 -0.92
N SER A 116 -7.68 3.23 0.03
CA SER A 116 -6.76 3.57 1.12
C SER A 116 -6.35 2.37 1.98
N TYR A 117 -7.14 1.29 2.06
CA TYR A 117 -6.76 0.10 2.83
C TYR A 117 -5.52 -0.60 2.24
N GLY A 118 -5.33 -0.52 0.92
CA GLY A 118 -4.16 -1.09 0.25
C GLY A 118 -2.83 -0.52 0.74
N SER A 119 -2.80 0.73 1.21
CA SER A 119 -1.54 1.42 1.56
C SER A 119 -0.72 0.67 2.59
N SER A 120 -1.35 0.11 3.65
CA SER A 120 -0.62 -0.66 4.66
C SER A 120 -0.43 -2.15 4.32
N LEU A 121 -1.24 -2.72 3.42
CA LEU A 121 -1.17 -4.15 3.09
C LEU A 121 -0.16 -4.44 1.97
N ILE A 122 -0.12 -3.61 0.92
CA ILE A 122 0.80 -3.78 -0.23
C ILE A 122 2.27 -3.94 0.20
N PRO A 123 2.80 -3.20 1.20
CA PRO A 123 4.16 -3.40 1.69
C PRO A 123 4.49 -4.83 2.14
N LEU A 124 3.50 -5.60 2.59
CA LEU A 124 3.66 -6.98 3.02
C LEU A 124 3.79 -7.96 1.84
N LEU A 125 3.46 -7.53 0.63
CA LEU A 125 3.51 -8.34 -0.59
C LEU A 125 4.81 -8.12 -1.39
N ILE A 126 5.63 -7.13 -1.02
CA ILE A 126 6.84 -6.70 -1.78
C ILE A 126 7.83 -7.85 -2.01
N GLU A 127 7.89 -8.83 -1.11
CA GLU A 127 8.82 -9.94 -1.22
C GLU A 127 8.57 -10.81 -2.47
N GLY A 128 7.31 -11.04 -2.83
CA GLY A 128 6.93 -11.89 -3.95
C GLY A 128 7.20 -11.31 -5.35
N TYR A 129 7.50 -10.01 -5.44
CA TYR A 129 7.47 -9.26 -6.69
C TYR A 129 8.71 -8.39 -6.89
N LYS A 130 9.21 -8.35 -8.13
CA LYS A 130 10.26 -7.41 -8.53
C LYS A 130 9.74 -5.97 -8.57
N LYS A 131 8.50 -5.84 -9.04
CA LYS A 131 7.80 -4.58 -9.23
C LYS A 131 6.33 -4.72 -8.85
N ILE A 132 5.81 -3.74 -8.12
CA ILE A 132 4.38 -3.58 -7.87
C ILE A 132 3.94 -2.22 -8.38
N THR A 133 3.09 -2.18 -9.41
CA THR A 133 2.42 -0.96 -9.86
C THR A 133 1.10 -0.82 -9.11
N VAL A 134 0.95 0.26 -8.35
CA VAL A 134 -0.24 0.51 -7.54
C VAL A 134 -1.07 1.62 -8.17
N VAL A 135 -2.36 1.36 -8.31
CA VAL A 135 -3.32 2.20 -9.03
C VAL A 135 -4.51 2.50 -8.14
N ASP A 136 -4.78 3.77 -7.93
CA ASP A 136 -5.99 4.24 -7.27
C ASP A 136 -6.91 4.93 -8.28
N ILE A 137 -7.84 4.16 -8.82
CA ILE A 137 -8.75 4.61 -9.88
C ILE A 137 -9.69 5.75 -9.47
N ARG A 138 -9.74 6.09 -8.18
CA ARG A 138 -10.48 7.29 -7.73
C ARG A 138 -9.79 8.58 -8.19
N TYR A 139 -8.50 8.51 -8.52
CA TYR A 139 -7.67 9.65 -8.90
C TYR A 139 -7.11 9.54 -10.32
N VAL A 140 -7.37 8.45 -11.05
CA VAL A 140 -6.92 8.27 -12.44
C VAL A 140 -8.01 7.67 -13.30
N SER A 141 -8.27 8.32 -14.44
CA SER A 141 -9.21 7.80 -15.43
C SER A 141 -8.65 6.55 -16.10
N SER A 142 -9.51 5.55 -16.24
CA SER A 142 -9.26 4.34 -17.03
C SER A 142 -8.69 4.62 -18.44
N ARG A 143 -9.07 5.74 -19.06
CA ARG A 143 -8.63 6.13 -20.42
C ARG A 143 -7.13 6.42 -20.53
N ILE A 144 -6.50 6.85 -19.44
CA ILE A 144 -5.07 7.21 -19.44
C ILE A 144 -4.19 6.11 -18.83
N LEU A 145 -4.78 5.03 -18.28
CA LEU A 145 -4.02 3.94 -17.68
C LEU A 145 -3.05 3.27 -18.67
N ASN A 146 -3.44 3.15 -19.94
CA ASN A 146 -2.58 2.59 -20.99
C ASN A 146 -1.27 3.39 -21.22
N ASN A 147 -1.20 4.64 -20.75
CA ASN A 147 0.02 5.44 -20.80
C ASN A 147 1.04 5.05 -19.72
N TYR A 148 0.57 4.43 -18.63
CA TYR A 148 1.37 4.11 -17.45
C TYR A 148 1.55 2.61 -17.25
N ILE A 149 0.58 1.82 -17.71
CA ILE A 149 0.50 0.39 -17.47
C ILE A 149 0.37 -0.31 -18.82
N LYS A 150 1.30 -1.23 -19.07
CA LYS A 150 1.19 -2.20 -20.16
C LYS A 150 0.93 -3.54 -19.52
N PHE A 151 -0.25 -4.10 -19.75
CA PHE A 151 -0.59 -5.44 -19.29
C PHE A 151 0.14 -6.47 -20.16
N ASN A 152 1.17 -7.09 -19.61
CA ASN A 152 1.95 -8.19 -20.15
C ASN A 152 2.40 -9.15 -19.03
N ASN A 153 1.80 -10.33 -18.95
CA ASN A 153 2.27 -11.41 -18.07
C ASN A 153 2.49 -11.00 -16.59
N GLN A 154 1.65 -10.11 -16.05
CA GLN A 154 1.64 -9.75 -14.62
C GLN A 154 0.48 -10.41 -13.87
N ASP A 155 0.68 -10.57 -12.56
CA ASP A 155 -0.42 -10.81 -11.65
C ASP A 155 -1.23 -9.51 -11.46
N VAL A 156 -2.54 -9.64 -11.24
CA VAL A 156 -3.43 -8.49 -10.99
C VAL A 156 -4.25 -8.74 -9.73
N LEU A 157 -4.26 -7.76 -8.82
CA LEU A 157 -4.98 -7.83 -7.55
C LEU A 157 -5.89 -6.60 -7.38
N PHE A 158 -7.17 -6.84 -7.10
CA PHE A 158 -8.14 -5.81 -6.75
C PHE A 158 -8.35 -5.80 -5.24
N MET A 159 -8.06 -4.66 -4.59
CA MET A 159 -8.04 -4.47 -3.14
C MET A 159 -8.95 -3.31 -2.75
N TYR A 160 -10.23 -3.60 -2.60
CA TYR A 160 -11.23 -2.60 -2.25
C TYR A 160 -12.01 -3.03 -1.01
N SER A 161 -12.28 -2.06 -0.13
CA SER A 161 -13.24 -2.25 0.93
C SER A 161 -14.65 -2.47 0.36
N ILE A 162 -15.50 -3.18 1.11
CA ILE A 162 -16.90 -3.43 0.73
C ILE A 162 -17.63 -2.10 0.45
N LEU A 163 -17.34 -1.05 1.22
CA LEU A 163 -17.92 0.28 1.02
C LEU A 163 -17.55 0.88 -0.35
N THR A 164 -16.28 0.76 -0.77
CA THR A 164 -15.83 1.26 -2.08
C THR A 164 -16.47 0.46 -3.21
N ILE A 165 -16.51 -0.88 -3.11
CA ILE A 165 -17.12 -1.75 -4.13
C ILE A 165 -18.61 -1.46 -4.29
N ASN A 166 -19.34 -1.31 -3.18
CA ASN A 166 -20.78 -1.05 -3.19
C ASN A 166 -21.14 0.37 -3.66
N ASN A 167 -20.17 1.29 -3.74
CA ASN A 167 -20.39 2.66 -4.17
C ASN A 167 -19.55 3.01 -5.41
N SER A 168 -19.74 2.18 -6.45
CA SER A 168 -18.98 2.19 -7.71
C SER A 168 -19.12 3.47 -8.54
N PHE A 169 -20.03 4.40 -8.20
CA PHE A 169 -20.14 5.70 -8.86
C PHE A 169 -18.83 6.53 -8.82
N SER A 170 -17.98 6.23 -7.83
CA SER A 170 -16.65 6.85 -7.63
C SER A 170 -15.52 6.16 -8.41
N MET A 171 -15.78 5.01 -9.04
CA MET A 171 -14.84 4.23 -9.85
C MET A 171 -15.20 4.44 -11.33
N ARG A 172 -14.58 5.42 -12.01
CA ARG A 172 -14.88 5.79 -13.41
C ARG A 172 -13.65 5.77 -14.31
#